data_AF-A0A353NPH1-F1
#
_entry.id   AF-A0A353NPH1-F1
#
_cell.length_a   1.000
_cell.length_b   1.000
_cell.length_c   1.000
_cell.angle_alpha   90.00
_cell.angle_beta   90.00
_cell.angle_gamma   90.00
#
_symmetry.space_group_name_H-M   'P 1'
#
loop_
_entity.id
_entity.type
_entity.pdbx_description
1 polymer ?
#
loop_
_entity_poly.entity_id
_entity_poly.type
_entity_poly.pdbx_seq_one_letter_code
_entity_poly.pdbx_strand_id
1 'polypeptide(L)' 'MSDCIFCKIANHELESTVVYEDTDFMAFQDTNP' A
#
# COMPACT_ATOMS: atom_id res chain seq x y z
N MET A 1 -5.59 -8.90 12.44
CA MET A 1 -5.17 -7.50 12.22
C MET A 1 -3.66 -7.27 12.33
N SER A 2 -2.88 -8.22 12.86
CA SER A 2 -1.41 -8.17 12.93
C SER A 2 -0.70 -8.40 11.58
N ASP A 3 -1.35 -9.08 10.63
CA ASP A 3 -0.68 -9.58 9.40
C ASP A 3 -1.38 -9.14 8.10
N CYS A 4 -1.97 -7.94 8.10
CA CYS A 4 -2.52 -7.37 6.88
C CYS A 4 -1.41 -6.69 6.07
N ILE A 5 -0.96 -7.33 4.98
CA ILE A 5 0.10 -6.79 4.10
C ILE A 5 -0.30 -5.43 3.54
N PHE A 6 -1.54 -5.29 3.03
CA PHE A 6 -2.03 -4.01 2.51
C PHE A 6 -2.07 -2.89 3.56
N CYS A 7 -2.29 -3.24 4.83
CA CYS A 7 -2.28 -2.26 5.91
C CYS A 7 -0.87 -1.75 6.18
N LYS A 8 0.14 -2.63 6.12
CA LYS A 8 1.55 -2.23 6.21
C LYS A 8 1.96 -1.34 5.03
N ILE A 9 1.46 -1.62 3.83
CA ILE A 9 1.68 -0.76 2.65
C ILE A 9 1.01 0.61 2.87
N ALA A 10 -0.26 0.64 3.30
CA ALA A 10 -0.99 1.89 3.58
C ALA A 10 -0.40 2.71 4.73
N ASN A 11 0.22 2.04 5.71
CA ASN A 11 0.95 2.69 6.81
C ASN A 11 2.39 3.08 6.43
N HIS A 12 2.83 2.84 5.19
CA HIS A 12 4.20 3.06 4.73
C HIS A 12 5.26 2.28 5.55
N GLU A 13 4.88 1.13 6.13
CA GLU A 13 5.77 0.19 6.83
C GLU A 13 6.44 -0.81 5.88
N LEU A 14 5.87 -0.99 4.68
CA LEU A 14 6.44 -1.79 3.59
C LEU A 14 6.65 -0.90 2.36
N GLU A 15 7.84 -1.00 1.78
CA GLU A 15 8.19 -0.31 0.54
C GLU A 15 7.27 -0.75 -0.60
N SER A 16 6.65 0.22 -1.28
CA SER A 16 5.85 0.01 -2.48
C SER A 16 5.94 1.23 -3.39
N THR A 17 5.75 1.03 -4.69
CA THR A 17 5.70 2.16 -5.63
C THR A 17 4.29 2.73 -5.65
N VAL A 18 4.05 3.74 -4.83
CA VAL A 18 2.78 4.49 -4.80
C VAL A 18 2.70 5.41 -6.02
N VAL A 19 1.63 5.28 -6.79
CA VAL A 19 1.37 6.12 -7.99
C VAL A 19 0.36 7.22 -7.71
N TYR A 20 -0.50 7.03 -6.70
CA TYR A 20 -1.48 7.99 -6.26
C TYR A 20 -1.90 7.69 -4.81
N GLU A 21 -2.10 8.73 -4.00
CA GLU A 21 -2.57 8.61 -2.62
C GLU A 21 -3.37 9.86 -2.25
N ASP A 22 -4.56 9.65 -1.68
CA ASP A 22 -5.38 10.70 -1.08
C ASP A 22 -6.01 10.25 0.25
N THR A 23 -6.97 11.01 0.78
CA THR A 23 -7.59 10.75 2.08
C THR A 23 -8.50 9.52 2.09
N ASP A 24 -8.97 9.09 0.93
CA ASP A 24 -9.97 8.05 0.78
C ASP A 24 -9.36 6.73 0.29
N PHE A 25 -8.34 6.80 -0.58
CA PHE A 25 -7.67 5.62 -1.11
C PHE A 25 -6.22 5.86 -1.58
N MET A 26 -5.53 4.74 -1.80
CA MET A 26 -4.16 4.69 -2.32
C MET A 26 -4.07 3.68 -3.45
N ALA A 27 -3.31 4.02 -4.49
CA ALA A 27 -2.97 3.14 -5.60
C ALA A 27 -1.45 2.93 -5.65
N PHE A 28 -1.03 1.67 -5.76
CA PHE A 28 0.37 1.26 -5.82
C PHE A 28 0.56 0.22 -6.92
N GLN A 29 1.82 0.09 -7.38
CA GLN A 29 2.16 -0.88 -8.42
C GLN A 29 2.20 -2.30 -7.83
N ASP A 30 1.42 -3.20 -8.42
CA ASP A 30 1.52 -4.62 -8.09
C ASP A 30 2.87 -5.17 -8.55
N THR A 31 3.51 -5.97 -7.70
CA THR A 31 4.80 -6.60 -7.98
C THR A 31 4.64 -7.91 -8.76
N ASN A 32 3.45 -8.51 -8.77
CA ASN A 32 3.12 -9.73 -9.51
C ASN A 32 1.72 -9.64 -10.14
N PRO A 33 1.60 -9.02 -11.34
CA PRO A 33 0.33 -8.80 -12.04
C PRO A 33 -0.38 -10.08 -12.49
#